data_AF-A0A9X4PGS9-F1
#
_entry.id   AF-A0A9X4PGS9-F1
#
_cell.length_a   1.000
_cell.length_b   1.000
_cell.length_c   1.000
_cell.angle_alpha   90.00
_cell.angle_beta   90.00
_cell.angle_gamma   90.00
#
_symmetry.space_group_name_H-M   'P 1'
#
loop_
_entity.id
_entity.type
_entity.pdbx_description
1 polymer ?
#
loop_
_entity_poly.entity_id
_entity_poly.type
_entity_poly.pdbx_seq_one_letter_code
_entity_poly.pdbx_strand_id
1 'polypeptide(L)'
;MIYFIVFALSFLFGIWVKVSGEVMRLELGSYTISVDLYFIIFACVFLLFLLIIFARFCSSISSTFANIRNRRKDREELLLFEAFFSMDLGNTENAHKLVKNLNEESDKLSLIKLFNSGKTGNYSFFSNGLTSIASKNRNLALLLANKLIVHLKQEGTIFQKFIEYCTSSINDKILSIPFQIEHCILQEDWACAILKLKEAAKFNIFLPFDCKKMLAVFYCALAKQYESKGNYKEAIKSLFRAQNHCATFQPINYLKAKLYIKLGKIRKASAVLEAEYTVNPTPESARIYISLNSKGAEKLYGLRPDYYFSYCLLALSSISLGKYDLANQHLDIAMKKANYISIYLIMVRLKIKLQEYDEAVHLLNKMGSEALPDPCWECKNCSKQLKQWDYKCSSCNSFNCVYYVQ
;
A
#
# COMPACT_ATOMS: atom_id res chain seq x y z
N MET A 1 -8.72 -29.53 -17.88
CA MET A 1 -8.87 -30.85 -17.24
C MET A 1 -10.33 -31.32 -17.19
N ILE A 2 -11.24 -30.62 -16.48
CA ILE A 2 -12.65 -31.05 -16.35
C ILE A 2 -13.35 -31.23 -17.71
N TYR A 3 -13.12 -30.32 -18.67
CA TYR A 3 -13.75 -30.39 -19.99
C TYR A 3 -13.28 -31.56 -20.87
N PHE A 4 -12.04 -32.01 -20.68
CA PHE A 4 -11.49 -33.15 -21.40
C PHE A 4 -12.10 -34.47 -20.90
N ILE A 5 -12.38 -34.53 -19.59
CA ILE A 5 -13.05 -35.67 -18.95
C ILE A 5 -14.50 -35.78 -19.41
N VAL A 6 -15.23 -34.65 -19.51
CA VAL A 6 -16.60 -34.63 -20.03
C VAL A 6 -16.64 -35.04 -21.51
N PHE A 7 -15.69 -34.56 -22.33
CA PHE A 7 -15.60 -34.96 -23.73
C PHE A 7 -15.30 -36.46 -23.89
N ALA A 8 -14.34 -36.98 -23.12
CA ALA A 8 -13.99 -38.41 -23.14
C ALA A 8 -15.15 -39.31 -22.68
N LEU A 9 -15.89 -38.90 -21.63
CA LEU A 9 -17.06 -39.63 -21.15
C LEU A 9 -18.22 -39.61 -22.15
N SER A 10 -18.50 -38.46 -22.80
CA SER A 10 -19.52 -38.38 -23.86
C SER A 10 -19.15 -39.22 -25.08
N PHE A 11 -17.86 -39.31 -25.43
CA PHE A 11 -17.38 -40.15 -26.52
C PHE A 11 -17.51 -41.64 -26.21
N LEU A 12 -17.14 -42.06 -24.98
CA LEU A 12 -17.31 -43.43 -24.50
C LEU A 12 -18.79 -43.82 -24.40
N PHE A 13 -19.67 -42.90 -24.00
CA PHE A 13 -21.12 -43.13 -23.95
C PHE A 13 -21.71 -43.29 -25.36
N GLY A 14 -21.25 -42.50 -26.33
CA GLY A 14 -21.67 -42.65 -27.74
C GLY A 14 -21.27 -44.00 -28.36
N ILE A 15 -20.09 -44.53 -28.00
CA ILE A 15 -19.64 -45.86 -28.45
C ILE A 15 -20.49 -46.97 -27.83
N TRP A 16 -20.82 -46.86 -26.54
CA TRP A 16 -21.64 -47.85 -25.83
C TRP A 16 -23.07 -47.93 -26.38
N VAL A 17 -23.63 -46.80 -26.82
CA VAL A 17 -25.02 -46.71 -27.33
C VAL A 17 -25.17 -47.16 -28.78
N LYS A 18 -24.10 -47.18 -29.59
CA LYS A 18 -24.13 -47.78 -30.95
C LYS A 18 -24.47 -49.28 -30.92
N VAL A 19 -24.39 -49.91 -29.75
CA VAL A 19 -24.73 -51.32 -29.52
C VAL A 19 -26.23 -51.54 -29.29
N SER A 20 -27.04 -50.51 -28.99
CA SER A 20 -28.44 -50.66 -28.54
C SER A 20 -29.55 -50.36 -29.56
N GLY A 21 -29.24 -50.20 -30.85
CA GLY A 21 -30.13 -50.60 -31.95
C GLY A 21 -31.49 -49.89 -32.18
N GLU A 22 -31.75 -48.68 -31.66
CA GLU A 22 -32.96 -47.92 -32.02
C GLU A 22 -32.67 -46.88 -33.12
N VAL A 23 -33.11 -47.19 -34.34
CA VAL A 23 -32.89 -46.38 -35.54
C VAL A 23 -34.21 -45.74 -35.99
N MET A 24 -34.27 -44.41 -36.07
CA MET A 24 -35.39 -43.69 -36.67
C MET A 24 -35.17 -43.58 -38.18
N ARG A 25 -36.10 -44.13 -38.98
CA ARG A 25 -36.08 -44.02 -40.44
C ARG A 25 -36.93 -42.84 -40.87
N LEU A 26 -36.29 -41.86 -41.50
CA LEU A 26 -36.98 -40.74 -42.15
C LEU A 26 -37.00 -41.02 -43.66
N GLU A 27 -38.20 -41.19 -44.21
CA GLU A 27 -38.41 -41.35 -45.65
C GLU A 27 -38.64 -39.98 -46.28
N LEU A 28 -37.71 -39.56 -47.14
CA LEU A 28 -37.84 -38.34 -47.94
C LEU A 28 -37.76 -38.74 -49.41
N GLY A 29 -38.92 -38.97 -50.05
CA GLY A 29 -39.00 -39.44 -51.43
C GLY A 29 -38.34 -40.82 -51.62
N SER A 30 -37.43 -40.97 -52.59
CA SER A 30 -36.76 -42.24 -52.91
C SER A 30 -35.52 -42.56 -52.06
N TYR A 31 -35.22 -41.76 -51.03
CA TYR A 31 -34.05 -41.94 -50.18
C TYR A 31 -34.48 -42.18 -48.73
N THR A 32 -34.09 -43.34 -48.19
CA THR A 32 -34.25 -43.68 -46.78
C THR A 32 -33.00 -43.23 -46.03
N ILE A 33 -33.10 -42.15 -45.25
CA ILE A 33 -32.00 -41.74 -44.38
C ILE A 33 -32.31 -42.28 -42.98
N SER A 34 -31.55 -43.29 -42.57
CA SER A 34 -31.56 -43.81 -41.21
C SER A 34 -30.65 -42.97 -40.34
N VAL A 35 -31.23 -42.19 -39.42
CA VAL A 35 -30.46 -41.38 -38.46
C VAL A 35 -30.76 -41.89 -37.06
N ASP A 36 -29.71 -42.30 -36.35
CA ASP A 36 -29.83 -42.69 -34.95
C ASP A 36 -30.21 -41.46 -34.11
N LEU A 37 -31.30 -41.57 -33.34
CA LEU A 37 -31.81 -40.48 -32.51
C LEU A 37 -30.74 -39.97 -31.51
N TYR A 38 -29.85 -40.88 -31.09
CA TYR A 38 -28.72 -40.57 -30.22
C TYR A 38 -27.62 -39.75 -30.91
N PHE A 39 -27.44 -39.88 -32.23
CA PHE A 39 -26.50 -39.05 -32.99
C PHE A 39 -26.95 -37.59 -32.97
N ILE A 40 -28.26 -37.34 -33.04
CA ILE A 40 -28.84 -36.00 -32.94
C ILE A 40 -28.59 -35.41 -31.55
N ILE A 41 -28.84 -36.18 -30.49
CA ILE A 41 -28.59 -35.74 -29.10
C ILE A 41 -27.11 -35.41 -28.89
N PHE A 42 -26.21 -36.26 -29.36
CA PHE A 42 -24.77 -36.04 -29.28
C PHE A 42 -24.33 -34.77 -30.03
N ALA A 43 -24.84 -34.57 -31.25
CA ALA A 43 -24.57 -33.37 -32.04
C ALA A 43 -25.05 -32.10 -31.32
N CYS A 44 -26.24 -32.13 -30.69
CA CYS A 44 -26.75 -31.01 -29.91
C CYS A 44 -25.89 -30.69 -28.69
N VAL A 45 -25.45 -31.71 -27.93
CA VAL A 45 -24.57 -31.52 -26.76
C VAL A 45 -23.21 -30.98 -27.18
N PHE A 46 -22.65 -31.49 -28.28
CA PHE A 46 -21.38 -31.00 -28.82
C PHE A 46 -21.47 -29.54 -29.28
N LEU A 47 -22.57 -29.17 -29.94
CA LEU A 47 -22.82 -27.81 -30.40
C LEU A 47 -22.99 -26.84 -29.21
N LEU A 48 -23.72 -27.24 -28.16
CA LEU A 48 -23.82 -26.47 -26.91
C LEU A 48 -22.45 -26.28 -26.24
N PHE A 49 -21.62 -27.32 -26.22
CA PHE A 49 -20.27 -27.24 -25.67
C PHE A 49 -19.39 -26.25 -26.44
N LEU A 50 -19.43 -26.30 -27.78
CA LEU A 50 -18.72 -25.33 -28.63
C LEU A 50 -19.21 -23.90 -28.40
N LEU A 51 -20.54 -23.69 -28.27
CA LEU A 51 -21.11 -22.38 -27.95
C LEU A 51 -20.62 -21.84 -26.61
N ILE A 52 -20.50 -22.68 -25.57
CA ILE A 52 -19.98 -22.27 -24.26
C ILE A 52 -18.50 -21.86 -24.35
N ILE A 53 -17.69 -22.60 -25.09
CA ILE A 53 -16.28 -22.26 -25.31
C ILE A 53 -16.18 -20.92 -26.07
N PHE A 54 -16.95 -20.77 -27.14
CA PHE A 54 -16.96 -19.55 -27.96
C PHE A 54 -17.41 -18.33 -27.14
N ALA A 55 -18.47 -18.46 -26.35
CA ALA A 55 -18.94 -17.40 -25.46
C ALA A 55 -17.87 -16.97 -24.44
N ARG A 56 -17.15 -17.93 -23.85
CA ARG A 56 -16.06 -17.62 -22.91
C ARG A 56 -14.87 -16.98 -23.59
N PHE A 57 -14.50 -17.44 -24.78
CA PHE A 57 -13.43 -16.85 -25.59
C PHE A 57 -13.77 -15.40 -25.95
N CYS A 58 -14.98 -15.13 -26.42
CA CYS A 58 -15.47 -13.78 -26.69
C CYS A 58 -15.47 -12.90 -25.42
N SER A 59 -15.88 -13.43 -24.26
CA SER A 59 -15.85 -12.67 -23.00
C SER A 59 -14.44 -12.35 -22.50
N SER A 60 -13.48 -13.25 -22.74
CA SER A 60 -12.08 -13.06 -22.34
C SER A 60 -11.36 -12.06 -23.26
N ILE A 61 -11.69 -12.07 -24.55
CA ILE A 61 -11.21 -11.07 -25.51
C ILE A 61 -11.84 -9.72 -25.22
N SER A 62 -13.15 -9.67 -24.95
CA SER A 62 -13.83 -8.42 -24.59
C SER A 62 -13.25 -7.80 -23.33
N SER A 63 -12.96 -8.59 -22.28
CA SER A 63 -12.38 -8.08 -21.04
C SER A 63 -10.93 -7.62 -21.19
N THR A 64 -10.12 -8.29 -22.04
CA THR A 64 -8.76 -7.85 -22.37
C THR A 64 -8.75 -6.60 -23.24
N PHE A 65 -9.63 -6.50 -24.24
CA PHE A 65 -9.80 -5.27 -25.03
C PHE A 65 -10.35 -4.10 -24.20
N ALA A 66 -11.29 -4.35 -23.28
CA ALA A 66 -11.77 -3.35 -22.33
C ALA A 66 -10.63 -2.87 -21.41
N ASN A 67 -9.79 -3.78 -20.90
CA ASN A 67 -8.62 -3.43 -20.11
C ASN A 67 -7.55 -2.67 -20.91
N ILE A 68 -7.32 -3.01 -22.18
CA ILE A 68 -6.40 -2.29 -23.07
C ILE A 68 -6.95 -0.91 -23.43
N ARG A 69 -8.25 -0.80 -23.69
CA ARG A 69 -8.94 0.47 -23.99
C ARG A 69 -8.94 1.39 -22.77
N ASN A 70 -9.19 0.87 -21.57
CA ASN A 70 -9.08 1.64 -20.33
C ASN A 70 -7.63 2.07 -20.10
N ARG A 71 -6.63 1.19 -20.29
CA ARG A 71 -5.21 1.56 -20.20
C ARG A 71 -4.79 2.64 -21.22
N ARG A 72 -5.35 2.62 -22.44
CA ARG A 72 -5.12 3.69 -23.44
C ARG A 72 -5.75 5.01 -22.99
N LYS A 73 -6.99 4.97 -22.50
CA LYS A 73 -7.70 6.15 -22.01
C LYS A 73 -7.00 6.77 -20.79
N ASP A 74 -6.56 5.95 -19.84
CA ASP A 74 -5.78 6.38 -18.67
C ASP A 74 -4.44 6.99 -19.08
N ARG A 75 -3.77 6.40 -20.09
CA ARG A 75 -2.52 6.93 -20.65
C ARG A 75 -2.73 8.25 -21.39
N GLU A 76 -3.81 8.39 -22.15
CA GLU A 76 -4.19 9.66 -22.78
C GLU A 76 -4.49 10.72 -21.72
N GLU A 77 -5.34 10.45 -20.74
CA GLU A 77 -5.64 11.38 -19.63
C GLU A 77 -4.38 11.78 -18.84
N LEU A 78 -3.43 10.86 -18.62
CA LEU A 78 -2.12 11.13 -18.02
C LEU A 78 -1.21 11.99 -18.92
N LEU A 79 -1.16 11.74 -20.23
CA LEU A 79 -0.35 12.53 -21.17
C LEU A 79 -0.89 13.95 -21.33
N LEU A 80 -2.21 14.10 -21.37
CA LEU A 80 -2.91 15.40 -21.37
C LEU A 80 -2.57 16.21 -20.13
N PHE A 81 -2.49 15.52 -19.00
CA PHE A 81 -2.16 16.09 -17.71
C PHE A 81 -0.66 16.40 -17.58
N GLU A 82 0.24 15.48 -17.93
CA GLU A 82 1.70 15.70 -17.94
C GLU A 82 2.10 16.86 -18.85
N ALA A 83 1.47 16.95 -20.02
CA ALA A 83 1.68 18.07 -20.93
C ALA A 83 1.21 19.40 -20.31
N PHE A 84 0.06 19.41 -19.66
CA PHE A 84 -0.47 20.57 -18.95
C PHE A 84 0.47 21.05 -17.83
N PHE A 85 1.13 20.14 -17.11
CA PHE A 85 2.11 20.51 -16.07
C PHE A 85 3.50 20.87 -16.61
N SER A 86 3.94 20.27 -17.72
CA SER A 86 5.20 20.66 -18.35
C SER A 86 5.21 22.12 -18.84
N MET A 87 4.02 22.69 -19.09
CA MET A 87 3.86 24.12 -19.37
C MET A 87 4.02 25.00 -18.12
N ASP A 88 3.53 24.57 -16.97
CA ASP A 88 3.68 25.28 -15.67
C ASP A 88 5.15 25.28 -15.19
N LEU A 89 5.99 24.38 -15.74
CA LEU A 89 7.44 24.27 -15.48
C LEU A 89 8.31 24.93 -16.57
N GLY A 90 7.73 25.65 -17.54
CA GLY A 90 8.47 26.37 -18.58
C GLY A 90 9.06 25.50 -19.70
N ASN A 91 8.71 24.21 -19.78
CA ASN A 91 9.17 23.30 -20.82
C ASN A 91 8.08 23.11 -21.91
N THR A 92 7.86 24.18 -22.67
CA THR A 92 6.76 24.29 -23.65
C THR A 92 6.89 23.31 -24.82
N GLU A 93 8.10 22.95 -25.22
CA GLU A 93 8.37 22.13 -26.40
C GLU A 93 7.94 20.66 -26.22
N ASN A 94 8.17 20.09 -25.03
CA ASN A 94 7.67 18.76 -24.67
C ASN A 94 6.15 18.75 -24.48
N ALA A 95 5.58 19.83 -23.93
CA ALA A 95 4.14 19.98 -23.78
C ALA A 95 3.40 19.96 -25.13
N HIS A 96 3.94 20.64 -26.14
CA HIS A 96 3.36 20.70 -27.48
C HIS A 96 3.38 19.35 -28.21
N LYS A 97 4.43 18.54 -28.04
CA LYS A 97 4.51 17.18 -28.62
C LYS A 97 3.45 16.24 -28.02
N LEU A 98 3.16 16.37 -26.73
CA LEU A 98 2.22 15.52 -26.00
C LEU A 98 0.74 15.88 -26.24
N VAL A 99 0.45 17.12 -26.64
CA VAL A 99 -0.92 17.68 -26.77
C VAL A 99 -1.38 17.83 -28.22
N LYS A 100 -0.55 17.46 -29.20
CA LYS A 100 -0.83 17.62 -30.65
C LYS A 100 -2.15 17.01 -31.15
N ASN A 101 -2.77 16.11 -30.37
CA ASN A 101 -4.04 15.44 -30.71
C ASN A 101 -5.28 15.97 -29.93
N LEU A 102 -5.15 16.99 -29.08
CA LEU A 102 -6.31 17.65 -28.46
C LEU A 102 -6.87 18.71 -29.39
N ASN A 103 -8.12 18.55 -29.80
CA ASN A 103 -8.69 19.31 -30.89
C ASN A 103 -9.10 20.77 -30.57
N GLU A 104 -8.97 21.30 -29.35
CA GLU A 104 -9.38 22.70 -29.08
C GLU A 104 -8.48 23.42 -28.06
N GLU A 105 -7.97 24.60 -28.45
CA GLU A 105 -7.11 25.49 -27.66
C GLU A 105 -7.86 26.15 -26.47
N SER A 106 -9.19 26.26 -26.60
CA SER A 106 -10.13 26.83 -25.61
C SER A 106 -10.24 25.99 -24.33
N ASP A 107 -10.33 24.67 -24.45
CA ASP A 107 -10.51 23.75 -23.34
C ASP A 107 -9.26 23.70 -22.44
N LYS A 108 -8.08 23.79 -23.03
CA LYS A 108 -6.80 23.82 -22.31
C LYS A 108 -6.68 25.06 -21.42
N LEU A 109 -7.01 26.23 -21.97
CA LEU A 109 -6.93 27.50 -21.24
C LEU A 109 -7.99 27.57 -20.12
N SER A 110 -9.14 26.91 -20.30
CA SER A 110 -10.18 26.79 -19.28
C SER A 110 -9.71 25.96 -18.07
N LEU A 111 -8.99 24.86 -18.30
CA LEU A 111 -8.43 24.02 -17.25
C LEU A 111 -7.34 24.77 -16.45
N ILE A 112 -6.48 25.56 -17.12
CA ILE A 112 -5.45 26.39 -16.45
C ILE A 112 -6.13 27.44 -15.57
N LYS A 113 -7.10 28.17 -16.13
CA LYS A 113 -7.88 29.15 -15.38
C LYS A 113 -8.53 28.53 -14.15
N LEU A 114 -9.08 27.33 -14.29
CA LEU A 114 -9.70 26.62 -13.17
C LEU A 114 -8.70 26.19 -12.09
N PHE A 115 -7.57 25.59 -12.48
CA PHE A 115 -6.54 25.20 -11.52
C PHE A 115 -5.99 26.41 -10.75
N ASN A 116 -5.71 27.50 -11.49
CA ASN A 116 -5.23 28.75 -10.90
C ASN A 116 -6.28 29.42 -10.02
N SER A 117 -7.58 29.36 -10.37
CA SER A 117 -8.63 29.89 -9.48
C SER A 117 -8.66 29.16 -8.14
N GLY A 118 -8.40 27.85 -8.14
CA GLY A 118 -8.24 27.06 -6.92
C GLY A 118 -7.04 27.52 -6.09
N LYS A 119 -5.89 27.78 -6.72
CA LYS A 119 -4.69 28.31 -6.05
C LYS A 119 -4.90 29.71 -5.47
N THR A 120 -5.54 30.60 -6.23
CA THR A 120 -5.70 32.02 -5.86
C THR A 120 -6.83 32.28 -4.87
N GLY A 121 -7.55 31.25 -4.43
CA GLY A 121 -8.63 31.38 -3.44
C GLY A 121 -10.03 31.62 -4.03
N ASN A 122 -10.17 31.63 -5.36
CA ASN A 122 -11.48 31.74 -6.02
C ASN A 122 -12.16 30.36 -6.11
N TYR A 123 -12.58 29.85 -4.94
CA TYR A 123 -13.12 28.50 -4.79
C TYR A 123 -14.51 28.32 -5.42
N SER A 124 -15.29 29.38 -5.56
CA SER A 124 -16.59 29.33 -6.24
C SER A 124 -16.43 29.06 -7.73
N PHE A 125 -15.51 29.77 -8.40
CA PHE A 125 -15.18 29.49 -9.80
C PHE A 125 -14.60 28.07 -9.95
N PHE A 126 -13.73 27.66 -9.01
CA PHE A 126 -13.17 26.31 -8.98
C PHE A 126 -14.25 25.22 -8.90
N SER A 127 -15.11 25.26 -7.89
CA SER A 127 -16.14 24.24 -7.65
C SER A 127 -17.15 24.13 -8.80
N ASN A 128 -17.60 25.28 -9.33
CA ASN A 128 -18.52 25.32 -10.47
C ASN A 128 -17.86 24.77 -11.75
N GLY A 129 -16.64 25.20 -12.05
CA GLY A 129 -15.91 24.70 -13.21
C GLY A 129 -15.54 23.23 -13.09
N LEU A 130 -15.20 22.75 -11.89
CA LEU A 130 -14.92 21.34 -11.63
C LEU A 130 -16.16 20.47 -11.88
N THR A 131 -17.34 20.94 -11.46
CA THR A 131 -18.63 20.27 -11.70
C THR A 131 -18.96 20.25 -13.20
N SER A 132 -18.70 21.35 -13.91
CA SER A 132 -18.86 21.43 -15.37
C SER A 132 -17.98 20.42 -16.10
N ILE A 133 -16.69 20.30 -15.72
CA ILE A 133 -15.79 19.29 -16.29
C ILE A 133 -16.27 17.89 -15.93
N ALA A 134 -16.71 17.66 -14.69
CA ALA A 134 -17.18 16.35 -14.26
C ALA A 134 -18.38 15.83 -15.07
N SER A 135 -19.21 16.74 -15.59
CA SER A 135 -20.32 16.39 -16.48
C SER A 135 -19.86 15.83 -17.84
N LYS A 136 -18.69 16.28 -18.33
CA LYS A 136 -18.08 15.83 -19.60
C LYS A 136 -17.11 14.66 -19.39
N ASN A 137 -16.18 14.80 -18.45
CA ASN A 137 -15.20 13.78 -18.06
C ASN A 137 -14.93 13.82 -16.55
N ARG A 138 -15.56 12.90 -15.82
CA ARG A 138 -15.42 12.77 -14.37
C ARG A 138 -14.00 12.39 -13.92
N ASN A 139 -13.28 11.58 -14.68
CA ASN A 139 -11.92 11.18 -14.32
C ASN A 139 -10.97 12.37 -14.36
N LEU A 140 -11.08 13.21 -15.40
CA LEU A 140 -10.31 14.45 -15.52
C LEU A 140 -10.58 15.41 -14.35
N ALA A 141 -11.84 15.56 -13.93
CA ALA A 141 -12.19 16.37 -12.76
C ALA A 141 -11.58 15.81 -11.46
N LEU A 142 -11.63 14.50 -11.25
CA LEU A 142 -11.02 13.84 -10.09
C LEU A 142 -9.49 14.01 -10.08
N LEU A 143 -8.84 13.89 -11.23
CA LEU A 143 -7.40 14.11 -11.37
C LEU A 143 -7.02 15.56 -11.02
N LEU A 144 -7.76 16.54 -11.54
CA LEU A 144 -7.55 17.95 -11.24
C LEU A 144 -7.71 18.25 -9.75
N ALA A 145 -8.78 17.73 -9.13
CA ALA A 145 -9.05 17.85 -7.70
C ALA A 145 -7.89 17.27 -6.86
N ASN A 146 -7.51 16.02 -7.12
CA ASN A 146 -6.43 15.34 -6.38
C ASN A 146 -5.10 16.07 -6.46
N LYS A 147 -4.79 16.65 -7.62
CA LYS A 147 -3.54 17.38 -7.80
C LYS A 147 -3.54 18.72 -7.11
N LEU A 148 -4.65 19.45 -7.16
CA LEU A 148 -4.78 20.69 -6.42
C LEU A 148 -4.72 20.43 -4.91
N ILE A 149 -5.35 19.34 -4.43
CA ILE A 149 -5.21 18.85 -3.06
C ILE A 149 -3.73 18.64 -2.72
N VAL A 150 -2.98 17.89 -3.54
CA VAL A 150 -1.54 17.64 -3.29
C VAL A 150 -0.72 18.92 -3.29
N HIS A 151 -1.01 19.85 -4.19
CA HIS A 151 -0.30 21.13 -4.30
C HIS A 151 -0.54 22.01 -3.07
N LEU A 152 -1.80 22.22 -2.72
CA LEU A 152 -2.18 23.08 -1.60
C LEU A 152 -1.86 22.46 -0.25
N LYS A 153 -1.63 21.14 -0.15
CA LYS A 153 -1.34 20.46 1.13
C LYS A 153 -0.16 21.05 1.90
N GLN A 154 0.76 21.74 1.21
CA GLN A 154 1.89 22.45 1.82
C GLN A 154 1.49 23.79 2.45
N GLU A 155 0.41 24.40 1.98
CA GLU A 155 -0.10 25.72 2.38
C GLU A 155 -1.19 25.58 3.45
N GLY A 156 -0.80 25.16 4.66
CA GLY A 156 -1.71 24.65 5.70
C GLY A 156 -3.06 25.37 5.88
N THR A 157 -3.07 26.70 6.06
CA THR A 157 -4.32 27.47 6.28
C THR A 157 -5.16 27.64 5.01
N ILE A 158 -4.51 27.80 3.86
CA ILE A 158 -5.16 27.91 2.55
C ILE A 158 -5.81 26.56 2.21
N PHE A 159 -5.07 25.47 2.42
CA PHE A 159 -5.55 24.11 2.25
C PHE A 159 -6.80 23.82 3.07
N GLN A 160 -6.80 24.18 4.37
CA GLN A 160 -7.95 23.95 5.22
C GLN A 160 -9.21 24.65 4.69
N LYS A 161 -9.10 25.96 4.36
CA LYS A 161 -10.22 26.73 3.79
C LYS A 161 -10.70 26.14 2.46
N PHE A 162 -9.78 25.73 1.59
CA PHE A 162 -10.09 25.10 0.32
C PHE A 162 -10.87 23.80 0.49
N ILE A 163 -10.43 22.92 1.41
CA ILE A 163 -11.09 21.65 1.69
C ILE A 163 -12.48 21.85 2.31
N GLU A 164 -12.61 22.75 3.29
CA GLU A 164 -13.90 23.08 3.91
C GLU A 164 -14.92 23.61 2.89
N TYR A 165 -14.47 24.52 2.00
CA TYR A 165 -15.32 25.05 0.94
C TYR A 165 -15.72 23.97 -0.07
N CYS A 166 -14.78 23.18 -0.58
CA CYS A 166 -15.08 22.16 -1.59
C CYS A 166 -15.96 21.04 -1.03
N THR A 167 -15.80 20.68 0.24
CA THR A 167 -16.62 19.67 0.91
C THR A 167 -18.09 20.11 1.06
N SER A 168 -18.33 21.41 1.23
CA SER A 168 -19.68 21.98 1.40
C SER A 168 -20.35 22.39 0.08
N SER A 169 -19.59 22.82 -0.91
CA SER A 169 -20.12 23.31 -2.20
C SER A 169 -20.35 22.22 -3.24
N ILE A 170 -19.54 21.15 -3.24
CA ILE A 170 -19.63 20.11 -4.27
C ILE A 170 -20.65 19.05 -3.87
N ASN A 171 -21.81 19.08 -4.54
CA ASN A 171 -22.91 18.15 -4.30
C ASN A 171 -22.78 16.80 -5.06
N ASP A 172 -21.88 16.69 -6.04
CA ASP A 172 -21.64 15.41 -6.74
C ASP A 172 -20.97 14.42 -5.78
N LYS A 173 -21.68 13.31 -5.49
CA LYS A 173 -21.28 12.28 -4.53
C LYS A 173 -19.91 11.67 -4.80
N ILE A 174 -19.50 11.51 -6.05
CA ILE A 174 -18.22 10.88 -6.41
C ILE A 174 -17.11 11.93 -6.34
N LEU A 175 -17.36 13.10 -6.90
CA LEU A 175 -16.39 14.21 -6.96
C LEU A 175 -16.06 14.78 -5.58
N SER A 176 -17.00 14.73 -4.63
CA SER A 176 -16.81 15.23 -3.26
C SER A 176 -15.92 14.33 -2.41
N ILE A 177 -15.75 13.04 -2.76
CA ILE A 177 -15.08 12.06 -1.89
C ILE A 177 -13.61 12.43 -1.56
N PRO A 178 -12.75 12.82 -2.52
CA PRO A 178 -11.38 13.24 -2.20
C PRO A 178 -11.33 14.38 -1.18
N PHE A 179 -12.21 15.38 -1.32
CA PHE A 179 -12.31 16.49 -0.37
C PHE A 179 -12.80 16.04 1.00
N GLN A 180 -13.81 15.16 1.05
CA GLN A 180 -14.32 14.59 2.30
C GLN A 180 -13.26 13.77 3.05
N ILE A 181 -12.43 13.01 2.34
CA ILE A 181 -11.32 12.26 2.95
C ILE A 181 -10.34 13.23 3.62
N GLU A 182 -9.88 14.25 2.89
CA GLU A 182 -8.96 15.26 3.44
C GLU A 182 -9.60 16.07 4.57
N HIS A 183 -10.90 16.39 4.48
CA HIS A 183 -11.64 17.05 5.56
C HIS A 183 -11.65 16.19 6.83
N CYS A 184 -11.93 14.89 6.71
CA CYS A 184 -11.90 13.98 7.85
C CYS A 184 -10.48 13.77 8.40
N ILE A 185 -9.41 13.91 7.58
CA ILE A 185 -8.02 13.96 8.07
C ILE A 185 -7.77 15.24 8.89
N LEU A 186 -8.22 16.40 8.41
CA LEU A 186 -8.07 17.69 9.10
C LEU A 186 -8.76 17.68 10.46
N GLN A 187 -9.96 17.10 10.55
CA GLN A 187 -10.73 16.97 11.79
C GLN A 187 -10.31 15.80 12.68
N GLU A 188 -9.34 14.97 12.25
CA GLU A 188 -8.96 13.72 12.91
C GLU A 188 -10.14 12.74 13.13
N ASP A 189 -11.17 12.81 12.29
CA ASP A 189 -12.27 11.84 12.28
C ASP A 189 -11.86 10.62 11.43
N TRP A 190 -11.08 9.75 12.06
CA TRP A 190 -10.55 8.54 11.41
C TRP A 190 -11.67 7.57 11.00
N ALA A 191 -12.79 7.55 11.73
CA ALA A 191 -13.93 6.69 11.40
C ALA A 191 -14.59 7.15 10.10
N CYS A 192 -14.84 8.46 9.96
CA CYS A 192 -15.28 9.06 8.70
C CYS A 192 -14.27 8.78 7.57
N ALA A 193 -12.97 9.03 7.80
CA ALA A 193 -11.94 8.87 6.77
C ALA A 193 -11.89 7.44 6.22
N ILE A 194 -12.05 6.43 7.08
CA ILE A 194 -12.14 5.01 6.69
C ILE A 194 -13.37 4.74 5.84
N LEU A 195 -14.54 5.27 6.23
CA LEU A 195 -15.77 5.09 5.47
C LEU A 195 -15.65 5.71 4.08
N LYS A 196 -15.15 6.94 3.99
CA LYS A 196 -14.97 7.66 2.72
C LYS A 196 -13.93 7.03 1.81
N LEU A 197 -12.83 6.51 2.37
CA LEU A 197 -11.84 5.79 1.59
C LEU A 197 -12.37 4.44 1.07
N LYS A 198 -13.22 3.74 1.84
CA LYS A 198 -13.91 2.54 1.36
C LYS A 198 -14.93 2.85 0.26
N GLU A 199 -15.66 3.96 0.37
CA GLU A 199 -16.52 4.47 -0.70
C GLU A 199 -15.71 4.75 -1.97
N ALA A 200 -14.56 5.45 -1.84
CA ALA A 200 -13.67 5.71 -2.97
C ALA A 200 -13.20 4.43 -3.66
N ALA A 201 -12.80 3.42 -2.88
CA ALA A 201 -12.39 2.11 -3.39
C ALA A 201 -13.55 1.38 -4.09
N LYS A 202 -14.78 1.47 -3.55
CA LYS A 202 -15.97 0.87 -4.18
C LYS A 202 -16.29 1.52 -5.53
N PHE A 203 -16.10 2.83 -5.64
CA PHE A 203 -16.32 3.58 -6.87
C PHE A 203 -15.12 3.57 -7.83
N ASN A 204 -14.03 2.87 -7.49
CA ASN A 204 -12.77 2.85 -8.24
C ASN A 204 -12.23 4.26 -8.55
N ILE A 205 -12.37 5.19 -7.59
CA ILE A 205 -11.85 6.55 -7.73
C ILE A 205 -10.33 6.49 -7.73
N PHE A 206 -9.72 7.09 -8.75
CA PHE A 206 -8.28 7.30 -8.74
C PHE A 206 -7.91 8.28 -7.62
N LEU A 207 -6.99 7.88 -6.75
CA LEU A 207 -6.49 8.69 -5.62
C LEU A 207 -4.96 8.77 -5.71
N PRO A 208 -4.34 9.84 -5.16
CA PRO A 208 -2.90 10.05 -5.26
C PRO A 208 -2.08 9.12 -4.32
N PHE A 209 -2.71 8.10 -3.74
CA PHE A 209 -2.09 7.18 -2.78
C PHE A 209 -2.71 5.78 -2.87
N ASP A 210 -1.96 4.78 -2.38
CA ASP A 210 -2.46 3.42 -2.24
C ASP A 210 -3.56 3.34 -1.17
N CYS A 211 -4.77 2.96 -1.59
CA CYS A 211 -5.94 2.87 -0.72
C CYS A 211 -5.77 1.85 0.42
N LYS A 212 -5.14 0.70 0.17
CA LYS A 212 -4.94 -0.34 1.19
C LYS A 212 -3.95 0.13 2.25
N LYS A 213 -2.85 0.74 1.83
CA LYS A 213 -1.86 1.32 2.74
C LYS A 213 -2.46 2.48 3.55
N MET A 214 -3.22 3.36 2.90
CA MET A 214 -3.88 4.49 3.55
C MET A 214 -4.95 4.03 4.56
N LEU A 215 -5.73 2.99 4.24
CA LEU A 215 -6.65 2.37 5.21
C LEU A 215 -5.91 1.84 6.44
N ALA A 216 -4.77 1.16 6.26
CA ALA A 216 -3.98 0.67 7.38
C ALA A 216 -3.50 1.81 8.28
N VAL A 217 -3.05 2.94 7.70
CA VAL A 217 -2.66 4.14 8.45
C VAL A 217 -3.85 4.73 9.22
N PHE A 218 -5.04 4.85 8.61
CA PHE A 218 -6.23 5.35 9.33
C PHE A 218 -6.64 4.45 10.49
N TYR A 219 -6.61 3.12 10.32
CA TYR A 219 -6.90 2.21 11.43
C TYR A 219 -5.84 2.28 12.53
N CYS A 220 -4.57 2.53 12.20
CA CYS A 220 -3.53 2.80 13.20
C CYS A 220 -3.77 4.12 13.95
N ALA A 221 -4.17 5.18 13.25
CA ALA A 221 -4.54 6.46 13.87
C ALA A 221 -5.77 6.32 14.79
N LEU A 222 -6.80 5.62 14.32
CA LEU A 222 -7.98 5.28 15.11
C LEU A 222 -7.63 4.44 16.34
N ALA A 223 -6.68 3.52 16.23
CA ALA A 223 -6.20 2.73 17.37
C ALA A 223 -5.56 3.62 18.45
N LYS A 224 -4.73 4.60 18.05
CA LYS A 224 -4.16 5.59 18.99
C LYS A 224 -5.23 6.48 19.62
N GLN A 225 -6.27 6.85 18.88
CA GLN A 225 -7.40 7.61 19.44
C GLN A 225 -8.21 6.78 20.46
N TYR A 226 -8.38 5.47 20.24
CA TYR A 226 -8.98 4.60 21.25
C TYR A 226 -8.07 4.42 22.46
N GLU A 227 -6.76 4.32 22.25
CA GLU A 227 -5.76 4.23 23.31
C GLU A 227 -5.76 5.47 24.20
N SER A 228 -5.83 6.68 23.63
CA SER A 228 -5.89 7.92 24.41
C SER A 228 -7.16 8.05 25.26
N LYS A 229 -8.26 7.41 24.81
CA LYS A 229 -9.52 7.28 25.55
C LYS A 229 -9.53 6.08 26.53
N GLY A 230 -8.42 5.35 26.68
CA GLY A 230 -8.32 4.17 27.54
C GLY A 230 -9.04 2.91 27.02
N ASN A 231 -9.60 2.94 25.80
CA ASN A 231 -10.31 1.81 25.21
C ASN A 231 -9.37 0.85 24.46
N TYR A 232 -8.52 0.15 25.20
CA TYR A 232 -7.50 -0.73 24.63
C TYR A 232 -8.06 -1.90 23.80
N LYS A 233 -9.28 -2.39 24.12
CA LYS A 233 -9.92 -3.48 23.37
C LYS A 233 -10.27 -3.04 21.95
N GLU A 234 -10.88 -1.87 21.81
CA GLU A 234 -11.21 -1.31 20.48
C GLU A 234 -9.95 -0.88 19.72
N ALA A 235 -8.92 -0.38 20.42
CA ALA A 235 -7.63 -0.10 19.81
C ALA A 235 -7.02 -1.34 19.13
N ILE A 236 -7.01 -2.49 19.82
CA ILE A 236 -6.51 -3.75 19.26
C ILE A 236 -7.38 -4.23 18.08
N LYS A 237 -8.71 -4.14 18.18
CA LYS A 237 -9.61 -4.49 17.06
C LYS A 237 -9.33 -3.63 15.82
N SER A 238 -9.07 -2.34 16.01
CA SER A 238 -8.68 -1.44 14.93
C SER A 238 -7.40 -1.89 14.25
N LEU A 239 -6.37 -2.29 15.01
CA LEU A 239 -5.12 -2.81 14.45
C LEU A 239 -5.26 -4.15 13.73
N PHE A 240 -6.20 -5.01 14.12
CA PHE A 240 -6.53 -6.20 13.33
C PHE A 240 -7.15 -5.83 11.98
N ARG A 241 -8.03 -4.82 11.94
CA ARG A 241 -8.56 -4.30 10.69
C ARG A 241 -7.47 -3.68 9.82
N ALA A 242 -6.50 -2.97 10.41
CA ALA A 242 -5.33 -2.46 9.69
C ALA A 242 -4.54 -3.60 9.01
N GLN A 243 -4.29 -4.69 9.75
CA GLN A 243 -3.52 -5.83 9.25
C GLN A 243 -4.19 -6.53 8.06
N ASN A 244 -5.53 -6.62 8.07
CA ASN A 244 -6.29 -7.19 6.95
C ASN A 244 -6.12 -6.40 5.65
N HIS A 245 -5.79 -5.10 5.73
CA HIS A 245 -5.55 -4.27 4.56
C HIS A 245 -4.08 -4.24 4.13
N CYS A 246 -3.15 -4.18 5.08
CA CYS A 246 -1.71 -4.15 4.80
C CYS A 246 -0.93 -4.91 5.88
N ALA A 247 -0.75 -6.22 5.69
CA ALA A 247 -0.10 -7.08 6.67
C ALA A 247 1.39 -6.74 6.89
N THR A 248 2.05 -6.18 5.87
CA THR A 248 3.48 -5.81 5.91
C THR A 248 3.73 -4.42 6.47
N PHE A 249 2.68 -3.69 6.89
CA PHE A 249 2.83 -2.35 7.45
C PHE A 249 3.34 -2.43 8.90
N GLN A 250 4.66 -2.32 9.06
CA GLN A 250 5.41 -2.47 10.31
C GLN A 250 4.77 -1.77 11.54
N PRO A 251 4.24 -0.53 11.44
CA PRO A 251 3.61 0.16 12.57
C PRO A 251 2.51 -0.62 13.29
N ILE A 252 1.81 -1.51 12.59
CA ILE A 252 0.73 -2.32 13.15
C ILE A 252 1.24 -3.16 14.32
N ASN A 253 2.36 -3.86 14.14
CA ASN A 253 2.87 -4.79 15.14
C ASN A 253 3.54 -4.06 16.31
N TYR A 254 4.21 -2.92 16.06
CA TYR A 254 4.69 -2.05 17.15
C TYR A 254 3.57 -1.54 18.05
N LEU A 255 2.47 -1.06 17.45
CA LEU A 255 1.32 -0.58 18.20
C LEU A 255 0.62 -1.72 18.96
N LYS A 256 0.47 -2.89 18.34
CA LYS A 256 -0.08 -4.08 19.02
C LYS A 256 0.76 -4.47 20.24
N ALA A 257 2.08 -4.51 20.09
CA ALA A 257 3.00 -4.82 21.18
C ALA A 257 2.84 -3.81 22.32
N LYS A 258 2.87 -2.50 22.02
CA LYS A 258 2.68 -1.42 23.02
C LYS A 258 1.34 -1.55 23.75
N LEU A 259 0.24 -1.82 23.06
CA LEU A 259 -1.08 -2.04 23.67
C LEU A 259 -1.11 -3.30 24.55
N TYR A 260 -0.47 -4.39 24.13
CA TYR A 260 -0.38 -5.60 24.96
C TYR A 260 0.44 -5.38 26.23
N ILE A 261 1.54 -4.61 26.15
CA ILE A 261 2.33 -4.22 27.33
C ILE A 261 1.45 -3.43 28.31
N LYS A 262 0.71 -2.42 27.83
CA LYS A 262 -0.21 -1.63 28.66
C LYS A 262 -1.31 -2.47 29.33
N LEU A 263 -1.73 -3.55 28.67
CA LEU A 263 -2.70 -4.51 29.22
C LEU A 263 -2.08 -5.59 30.11
N GLY A 264 -0.78 -5.54 30.40
CA GLY A 264 -0.05 -6.57 31.16
C GLY A 264 0.08 -7.91 30.43
N LYS A 265 -0.25 -7.98 29.13
CA LYS A 265 -0.21 -9.21 28.32
C LYS A 265 1.16 -9.41 27.69
N ILE A 266 2.19 -9.52 28.54
CA ILE A 266 3.60 -9.57 28.11
C ILE A 266 3.86 -10.70 27.11
N ARG A 267 3.35 -11.91 27.36
CA ARG A 267 3.49 -13.06 26.43
C ARG A 267 2.98 -12.74 25.01
N LYS A 268 1.86 -12.01 24.89
CA LYS A 268 1.31 -11.61 23.59
C LYS A 268 2.12 -10.50 22.93
N ALA A 269 2.64 -9.55 23.73
CA ALA A 269 3.53 -8.52 23.23
C ALA A 269 4.82 -9.13 22.64
N SER A 270 5.44 -10.06 23.38
CA SER A 270 6.64 -10.78 22.94
C SER A 270 6.39 -11.57 21.67
N ALA A 271 5.30 -12.34 21.58
CA ALA A 271 4.96 -13.10 20.38
C ALA A 271 4.76 -12.23 19.13
N VAL A 272 4.14 -11.05 19.28
CA VAL A 272 3.99 -10.09 18.15
C VAL A 272 5.33 -9.52 17.71
N LEU A 273 6.21 -9.21 18.66
CA LEU A 273 7.55 -8.68 18.35
C LEU A 273 8.45 -9.74 17.71
N GLU A 274 8.39 -11.00 18.15
CA GLU A 274 9.10 -12.12 17.51
C GLU A 274 8.65 -12.32 16.05
N ALA A 275 7.34 -12.28 15.81
CA ALA A 275 6.78 -12.38 14.46
C ALA A 275 7.23 -11.20 13.56
N GLU A 276 7.20 -9.97 14.08
CA GLU A 276 7.70 -8.80 13.34
C GLU A 276 9.19 -8.92 13.06
N TYR A 277 10.00 -9.31 14.06
CA TYR A 277 11.45 -9.43 13.92
C TYR A 277 11.85 -10.47 12.88
N THR A 278 11.06 -11.54 12.74
CA THR A 278 11.29 -12.57 11.73
C THR A 278 11.14 -12.02 10.31
N VAL A 279 10.12 -11.16 10.08
CA VAL A 279 9.77 -10.63 8.75
C VAL A 279 10.56 -9.35 8.44
N ASN A 280 10.56 -8.40 9.36
CA ASN A 280 11.17 -7.07 9.25
C ASN A 280 11.99 -6.77 10.52
N PRO A 281 13.19 -7.35 10.66
CA PRO A 281 14.02 -7.10 11.83
C PRO A 281 14.42 -5.63 11.91
N THR A 282 14.18 -5.00 13.06
CA THR A 282 14.60 -3.63 13.35
C THR A 282 15.24 -3.53 14.74
N PRO A 283 16.08 -2.52 15.00
CA PRO A 283 16.59 -2.28 16.34
C PRO A 283 15.48 -1.88 17.34
N GLU A 284 14.41 -1.21 16.90
CA GLU A 284 13.28 -0.84 17.78
C GLU A 284 12.53 -2.09 18.28
N SER A 285 12.15 -3.01 17.39
CA SER A 285 11.43 -4.25 17.77
C SER A 285 12.26 -5.08 18.75
N ALA A 286 13.55 -5.22 18.46
CA ALA A 286 14.51 -5.89 19.34
C ALA A 286 14.60 -5.24 20.73
N ARG A 287 14.77 -3.92 20.81
CA ARG A 287 14.89 -3.20 22.09
C ARG A 287 13.62 -3.34 22.95
N ILE A 288 12.44 -3.26 22.32
CA ILE A 288 11.17 -3.48 23.04
C ILE A 288 11.08 -4.93 23.51
N TYR A 289 11.48 -5.90 22.69
CA TYR A 289 11.43 -7.30 23.09
C TYR A 289 12.37 -7.61 24.27
N ILE A 290 13.59 -7.09 24.25
CA ILE A 290 14.59 -7.29 25.31
C ILE A 290 14.17 -6.61 26.62
N SER A 291 13.52 -5.44 26.57
CA SER A 291 13.01 -4.81 27.79
C SER A 291 11.91 -5.63 28.48
N LEU A 292 11.23 -6.49 27.72
CA LEU A 292 10.25 -7.46 28.24
C LEU A 292 10.88 -8.81 28.63
N ASN A 293 12.00 -9.17 27.99
CA ASN A 293 12.67 -10.46 28.13
C ASN A 293 14.17 -10.27 28.31
N SER A 294 14.63 -10.17 29.55
CA SER A 294 16.03 -9.85 29.89
C SER A 294 17.06 -10.86 29.34
N LYS A 295 16.65 -12.10 29.07
CA LYS A 295 17.48 -13.16 28.44
C LYS A 295 17.00 -13.51 27.03
N GLY A 296 16.48 -12.51 26.31
CA GLY A 296 15.85 -12.68 25.01
C GLY A 296 16.79 -12.61 23.80
N ALA A 297 18.08 -12.31 24.01
CA ALA A 297 19.03 -12.05 22.93
C ALA A 297 19.27 -13.30 22.07
N GLU A 298 19.46 -14.46 22.70
CA GLU A 298 19.66 -15.76 22.04
C GLU A 298 18.43 -16.15 21.22
N LYS A 299 17.23 -15.84 21.73
CA LYS A 299 15.97 -16.10 21.03
C LYS A 299 15.86 -15.27 19.75
N LEU A 300 16.13 -13.96 19.82
CA LEU A 300 16.10 -13.09 18.63
C LEU A 300 17.19 -13.45 17.62
N TYR A 301 18.38 -13.80 18.09
CA TYR A 301 19.43 -14.34 17.24
C TYR A 301 18.98 -15.60 16.49
N GLY A 302 18.33 -16.55 17.18
CA GLY A 302 17.79 -17.76 16.54
C GLY A 302 16.72 -17.47 15.47
N LEU A 303 15.99 -16.36 15.57
CA LEU A 303 15.01 -15.94 14.56
C LEU A 303 15.68 -15.30 13.33
N ARG A 304 16.70 -14.47 13.53
CA ARG A 304 17.43 -13.76 12.45
C ARG A 304 18.95 -13.76 12.70
N PRO A 305 19.64 -14.89 12.46
CA PRO A 305 21.08 -14.99 12.67
C PRO A 305 21.88 -14.25 11.58
N ASP A 306 21.23 -13.85 10.50
CA ASP A 306 21.82 -13.09 9.40
C ASP A 306 21.90 -11.59 9.70
N TYR A 307 21.06 -11.08 10.60
CA TYR A 307 20.91 -9.65 10.88
C TYR A 307 21.99 -9.11 11.83
N TYR A 308 22.62 -7.99 11.49
CA TYR A 308 23.73 -7.41 12.27
C TYR A 308 23.33 -7.13 13.73
N PHE A 309 22.13 -6.61 13.95
CA PHE A 309 21.70 -6.19 15.28
C PHE A 309 21.47 -7.38 16.21
N SER A 310 21.19 -8.58 15.67
CA SER A 310 21.12 -9.82 16.46
C SER A 310 22.45 -10.09 17.18
N TYR A 311 23.59 -9.84 16.52
CA TYR A 311 24.91 -9.95 17.14
C TYR A 311 25.17 -8.82 18.13
N CYS A 312 24.71 -7.59 17.84
CA CYS A 312 24.77 -6.49 18.81
C CYS A 312 24.04 -6.84 20.12
N LEU A 313 22.90 -7.53 20.04
CA LEU A 313 22.17 -7.99 21.22
C LEU A 313 22.94 -9.05 22.00
N LEU A 314 23.53 -10.04 21.33
CA LEU A 314 24.37 -11.06 21.98
C LEU A 314 25.61 -10.43 22.63
N ALA A 315 26.23 -9.45 21.99
CA ALA A 315 27.34 -8.69 22.55
C ALA A 315 26.92 -7.93 23.81
N LEU A 316 25.80 -7.19 23.76
CA LEU A 316 25.27 -6.48 24.93
C LEU A 316 24.92 -7.42 26.09
N SER A 317 24.37 -8.60 25.79
CA SER A 317 24.12 -9.67 26.78
C SER A 317 25.43 -10.19 27.38
N SER A 318 26.44 -10.42 26.54
CA SER A 318 27.75 -10.92 26.99
C SER A 318 28.49 -9.89 27.85
N ILE A 319 28.42 -8.60 27.50
CA ILE A 319 28.96 -7.49 28.30
C ILE A 319 28.30 -7.43 29.68
N SER A 320 26.98 -7.59 29.76
CA SER A 320 26.26 -7.56 31.04
C SER A 320 26.59 -8.76 31.94
N LEU A 321 27.00 -9.87 31.35
CA LEU A 321 27.46 -11.08 32.03
C LEU A 321 28.98 -11.12 32.30
N GLY A 322 29.73 -10.08 31.93
CA GLY A 322 31.19 -10.02 32.09
C GLY A 322 31.98 -10.95 31.14
N LYS A 323 31.32 -11.49 30.10
CA LYS A 323 31.95 -12.35 29.08
C LYS A 323 32.50 -11.50 27.94
N TYR A 324 33.59 -10.77 28.21
CA TYR A 324 34.10 -9.75 27.29
C TYR A 324 34.67 -10.33 25.98
N ASP A 325 35.36 -11.47 26.02
CA ASP A 325 35.89 -12.13 24.82
C ASP A 325 34.78 -12.52 23.85
N LEU A 326 33.71 -13.09 24.39
CA LEU A 326 32.52 -13.47 23.62
C LEU A 326 31.80 -12.23 23.06
N ALA A 327 31.74 -11.15 23.85
CA ALA A 327 31.19 -9.88 23.37
C ALA A 327 31.99 -9.32 22.18
N ASN A 328 33.33 -9.37 22.25
CA ASN A 328 34.20 -8.91 21.17
C ASN A 328 33.98 -9.72 19.90
N GLN A 329 33.94 -11.06 20.00
CA GLN A 329 33.65 -11.94 18.87
C GLN A 329 32.30 -11.62 18.19
N HIS A 330 31.25 -11.36 18.97
CA HIS A 330 29.96 -10.98 18.42
C HIS A 330 30.01 -9.61 17.72
N LEU A 331 30.74 -8.63 18.27
CA LEU A 331 30.89 -7.31 17.65
C LEU A 331 31.70 -7.34 16.36
N ASP A 332 32.74 -8.17 16.30
CA ASP A 332 33.52 -8.37 15.07
C ASP A 332 32.63 -8.92 13.94
N ILE A 333 31.71 -9.84 14.27
CA ILE A 333 30.73 -10.36 13.30
C ILE A 333 29.71 -9.27 12.91
N ALA A 334 29.23 -8.48 13.87
CA ALA A 334 28.31 -7.37 13.60
C ALA A 334 28.93 -6.34 12.66
N MET A 335 30.20 -5.96 12.88
CA MET A 335 30.93 -4.98 12.07
C MET A 335 31.19 -5.49 10.64
N LYS A 336 31.40 -6.79 10.46
CA LYS A 336 31.48 -7.41 9.12
C LYS A 336 30.16 -7.36 8.36
N LYS A 337 29.03 -7.25 9.06
CA LYS A 337 27.68 -7.23 8.46
C LYS A 337 27.17 -5.83 8.17
N ALA A 338 27.52 -4.84 8.97
CA ALA A 338 27.11 -3.46 8.78
C ALA A 338 28.09 -2.49 9.45
N ASN A 339 28.11 -1.25 8.97
CA ASN A 339 29.02 -0.20 9.45
C ASN A 339 28.26 0.95 10.12
N TYR A 340 27.37 0.65 11.07
CA TYR A 340 26.52 1.67 11.71
C TYR A 340 27.12 2.23 13.00
N ILE A 341 26.80 3.49 13.31
CA ILE A 341 27.21 4.19 14.53
C ILE A 341 26.93 3.35 15.80
N SER A 342 25.77 2.70 15.91
CA SER A 342 25.45 1.89 17.09
C SER A 342 26.44 0.75 17.34
N ILE A 343 27.03 0.16 16.31
CA ILE A 343 28.01 -0.93 16.45
C ILE A 343 29.30 -0.38 17.08
N TYR A 344 29.80 0.73 16.55
CA TYR A 344 30.96 1.43 17.12
C TYR A 344 30.73 1.82 18.57
N LEU A 345 29.57 2.38 18.91
CA LEU A 345 29.27 2.77 20.29
C LEU A 345 29.27 1.57 21.25
N ILE A 346 28.83 0.39 20.82
CA ILE A 346 28.88 -0.82 21.64
C ILE A 346 30.33 -1.31 21.79
N MET A 347 31.15 -1.23 20.72
CA MET A 347 32.58 -1.57 20.79
C MET A 347 33.34 -0.63 21.72
N VAL A 348 33.15 0.68 21.59
CA VAL A 348 33.74 1.69 22.49
C VAL A 348 33.36 1.39 23.94
N ARG A 349 32.08 1.06 24.20
CA ARG A 349 31.64 0.65 25.53
C ARG A 349 32.36 -0.59 26.06
N LEU A 350 32.60 -1.59 25.22
CA LEU A 350 33.37 -2.79 25.58
C LEU A 350 34.82 -2.43 25.90
N LYS A 351 35.48 -1.62 25.07
CA LYS A 351 36.88 -1.22 25.26
C LYS A 351 37.09 -0.39 26.53
N ILE A 352 36.16 0.52 26.84
CA ILE A 352 36.16 1.23 28.12
C ILE A 352 36.04 0.26 29.30
N LYS A 353 35.21 -0.80 29.19
CA LYS A 353 35.07 -1.81 30.24
C LYS A 353 36.35 -2.65 30.46
N LEU A 354 37.13 -2.85 29.41
CA LEU A 354 38.43 -3.52 29.44
C LEU A 354 39.59 -2.58 29.84
N GLN A 355 39.32 -1.28 30.04
CA GLN A 355 40.34 -0.24 30.28
C GLN A 355 41.31 -0.03 29.10
N GLU A 356 40.90 -0.41 27.89
CA GLU A 356 41.64 -0.24 26.64
C GLU A 356 41.30 1.12 26.00
N TYR A 357 41.71 2.21 26.67
CA TYR A 357 41.30 3.57 26.30
C TYR A 357 41.82 4.01 24.92
N ASP A 358 43.05 3.64 24.56
CA ASP A 358 43.64 4.01 23.26
C ASP A 358 42.84 3.41 22.10
N GLU A 359 42.39 2.16 22.23
CA GLU A 359 41.52 1.51 21.26
C GLU A 359 40.12 2.16 21.20
N ALA A 360 39.58 2.55 22.35
CA ALA A 360 38.30 3.27 22.40
C ALA A 360 38.37 4.61 21.66
N VAL A 361 39.47 5.37 21.82
CA VAL A 361 39.71 6.62 21.08
C VAL A 361 39.86 6.35 19.59
N HIS A 362 40.62 5.32 19.22
CA HIS A 362 40.77 4.93 17.81
C HIS A 362 39.41 4.59 17.16
N LEU A 363 38.55 3.84 17.86
CA LEU A 363 37.21 3.52 17.37
C LEU A 363 36.30 4.75 17.25
N LEU A 364 36.40 5.72 18.16
CA LEU A 364 35.65 6.98 18.07
C LEU A 364 36.07 7.81 16.84
N ASN A 365 37.38 7.88 16.57
CA ASN A 365 37.89 8.54 15.37
C ASN A 365 37.39 7.84 14.10
N LYS A 366 37.46 6.51 14.07
CA LYS A 366 36.97 5.70 12.96
C LYS A 366 35.45 5.84 12.76
N MET A 367 34.69 5.93 13.85
CA MET A 367 33.25 6.18 13.80
C MET A 367 32.94 7.51 13.14
N GLY A 368 33.68 8.57 13.46
CA GLY A 368 33.50 9.91 12.87
C GLY A 368 33.80 9.96 11.37
N SER A 369 34.73 9.13 10.88
CA SER A 369 35.14 9.12 9.48
C SER A 369 34.38 8.13 8.59
N GLU A 370 33.98 6.97 9.13
CA GLU A 370 33.49 5.84 8.32
C GLU A 370 32.05 5.40 8.64
N ALA A 371 31.52 5.67 9.83
CA ALA A 371 30.26 5.08 10.26
C ALA A 371 29.04 5.69 9.56
N LEU A 372 28.10 4.83 9.20
CA LEU A 372 26.78 5.19 8.68
C LEU A 372 25.81 5.49 9.84
N PRO A 373 24.89 6.45 9.66
CA PRO A 373 23.84 6.70 10.64
C PRO A 373 22.96 5.45 10.83
N ASP A 374 22.49 5.24 12.05
CA ASP A 374 21.63 4.10 12.36
C ASP A 374 20.27 4.19 11.63
N PRO A 375 19.70 3.05 11.21
CA PRO A 375 18.34 2.98 10.65
C PRO A 375 17.30 3.54 11.62
N CYS A 376 16.53 4.54 11.20
CA CYS A 376 15.60 5.25 12.06
C CYS A 376 14.29 5.65 11.34
N TRP A 377 13.32 6.11 12.11
CA TRP A 377 12.11 6.71 11.55
C TRP A 377 12.40 8.13 11.13
N GLU A 378 12.02 8.50 9.92
CA GLU A 378 12.18 9.86 9.41
C GLU A 378 10.87 10.42 8.87
N CYS A 379 10.72 11.73 8.97
CA CYS A 379 9.63 12.45 8.32
C CYS A 379 10.03 12.81 6.88
N LYS A 380 9.26 12.39 5.88
CA LYS A 380 9.47 12.77 4.48
C LYS A 380 9.36 14.28 4.22
N ASN A 381 8.60 15.00 5.04
CA ASN A 381 8.31 16.42 4.81
C ASN A 381 9.36 17.36 5.45
N CYS A 382 9.80 17.08 6.67
CA CYS A 382 10.77 17.93 7.39
C CYS A 382 12.12 17.26 7.68
N SER A 383 12.34 16.04 7.20
CA SER A 383 13.57 15.24 7.39
C SER A 383 13.96 15.03 8.86
N LYS A 384 13.04 15.24 9.80
CA LYS A 384 13.30 15.04 11.22
C LYS A 384 13.34 13.56 11.54
N GLN A 385 14.41 13.13 12.22
CA GLN A 385 14.52 11.81 12.82
C GLN A 385 13.60 11.67 14.04
N LEU A 386 12.89 10.55 14.12
CA LEU A 386 11.88 10.22 15.10
C LEU A 386 12.25 8.92 15.81
N LYS A 387 11.89 8.83 17.10
CA LYS A 387 12.18 7.65 17.93
C LYS A 387 11.26 6.47 17.63
N GLN A 388 10.06 6.75 17.14
CA GLN A 388 9.01 5.76 16.90
C GLN A 388 8.09 6.24 15.79
N TRP A 389 7.36 5.32 15.18
CA TRP A 389 6.32 5.67 14.23
C TRP A 389 5.13 6.40 14.87
N ASP A 390 4.59 7.36 14.14
CA ASP A 390 3.32 8.00 14.41
C ASP A 390 2.58 8.34 13.10
N TYR A 391 1.24 8.48 13.16
CA TYR A 391 0.43 8.83 11.99
C TYR A 391 0.60 10.31 11.60
N LYS A 392 1.05 11.16 12.52
CA LYS A 392 1.49 12.55 12.27
C LYS A 392 2.92 12.75 12.75
N CYS A 393 3.71 13.52 12.01
CA CYS A 393 5.03 13.91 12.50
C CYS A 393 4.90 14.83 13.71
N SER A 394 5.60 14.54 14.81
CA SER A 394 5.60 15.38 16.01
C SER A 394 6.24 16.76 15.81
N SER A 395 6.97 16.98 14.72
CA SER A 395 7.67 18.24 14.43
C SER A 395 6.90 19.14 13.46
N CYS A 396 6.37 18.61 12.35
CA CYS A 396 5.69 19.40 11.32
C CYS A 396 4.17 19.10 11.23
N ASN A 397 3.65 18.24 12.09
CA ASN A 397 2.25 17.79 12.15
C ASN A 397 1.71 17.19 10.83
N SER A 398 2.57 16.92 9.85
CA SER A 398 2.18 16.36 8.57
C SER A 398 1.69 14.92 8.75
N PHE A 399 0.59 14.59 8.10
CA PHE A 399 -0.04 13.28 8.18
C PHE A 399 0.59 12.28 7.20
N ASN A 400 0.72 11.01 7.63
CA ASN A 400 1.23 9.89 6.82
C ASN A 400 2.58 10.16 6.13
N CYS A 401 3.49 10.82 6.85
CA CYS A 401 4.81 11.18 6.33
C CYS A 401 5.97 10.44 7.01
N VAL A 402 5.69 9.64 8.06
CA VAL A 402 6.71 8.94 8.85
C VAL A 402 6.97 7.57 8.23
N TYR A 403 8.23 7.31 7.87
CA TYR A 403 8.68 6.07 7.25
C TYR A 403 10.01 5.62 7.85
N TYR A 404 10.30 4.32 7.73
CA TYR A 404 11.54 3.75 8.26
C TYR A 404 12.62 3.80 7.17
N VAL A 405 13.76 4.40 7.50
CA VAL A 405 14.96 4.43 6.65
C VAL A 405 15.86 3.29 7.08
N GLN A 406 16.23 2.43 6.14
CA GLN A 406 17.13 1.29 6.34
C GLN A 406 18.58 1.65 6.06
#